data_AF-A0A937U1A6-F1
#
_entry.id   AF-A0A937U1A6-F1
#
_cell.length_a   1.000
_cell.length_b   1.000
_cell.length_c   1.000
_cell.angle_alpha   90.00
_cell.angle_beta   90.00
_cell.angle_gamma   90.00
#
_symmetry.space_group_name_H-M   'P 1'
#
loop_
_entity.id
_entity.type
_entity.pdbx_description
1 polymer ?
#
loop_
_entity_poly.entity_id
_entity_poly.type
_entity_poly.pdbx_seq_one_letter_code
_entity_poly.pdbx_strand_id
1 'polypeptide(L)'
;MEIGGVIAYLVALAITAGIYAVFCLGLNIQWGYTGLFNIGIAGFFCIGAYTSAMITLPAPTGMYARYVHQLFGLNLPFIFGLLGAALICGIVAFLIGSLTLRLGEDYLAISTLGIAETFRLIFNNEKWLANGARGLTGLPQPFSDLVDPRHYNYIYLIIIVIIMVIIYLLIERAIRSPWGRVLRAIREDEISAAMSGKNIFNFKVQSFIFGAMVMGIGGALYAHNTRAISPEVFEPLYGTFIIWVMLMTGGSGNNKGAILGAYVIWGIWIGTQFLTDLLPYTLKARAPYIRFLVIGILLEIILIYRPQGLLGEEKKVSKMLE
;
A
#
# COMPACT_ATOMS: atom_id res chain seq x y z
N MET A 1 4.63 2.32 32.35
CA MET A 1 3.54 1.98 31.41
C MET A 1 2.82 0.76 31.95
N GLU A 2 1.51 0.82 32.15
CA GLU A 2 0.72 -0.38 32.46
C GLU A 2 0.86 -1.38 31.30
N ILE A 3 1.01 -2.67 31.60
CA ILE A 3 1.23 -3.73 30.60
C ILE A 3 0.15 -3.70 29.51
N GLY A 4 -1.10 -3.41 29.88
CA GLY A 4 -2.22 -3.26 28.94
C GLY A 4 -2.03 -2.12 27.93
N GLY A 5 -1.43 -1.00 28.34
CA GLY A 5 -1.12 0.12 27.44
C GLY A 5 -0.03 -0.21 26.43
N VAL A 6 0.98 -0.99 26.84
CA VAL A 6 2.03 -1.49 25.92
C VAL A 6 1.42 -2.39 24.86
N ILE A 7 0.55 -3.33 25.25
CA ILE A 7 -0.08 -4.28 24.34
C ILE A 7 -0.98 -3.54 23.34
N ALA A 8 -1.84 -2.63 23.81
CA ALA A 8 -2.70 -1.85 22.93
C ALA A 8 -1.91 -1.03 21.90
N TYR A 9 -0.76 -0.48 22.32
CA TYR A 9 0.15 0.22 21.42
C TYR A 9 0.78 -0.71 20.37
N LEU A 10 1.27 -1.88 20.78
CA LEU A 10 1.82 -2.88 19.87
C LEU A 10 0.78 -3.40 18.87
N VAL A 11 -0.49 -3.49 19.27
CA VAL A 11 -1.59 -3.85 18.38
C VAL A 11 -1.82 -2.76 17.33
N ALA A 12 -1.87 -1.49 17.73
CA ALA A 12 -1.98 -0.37 16.78
C ALA A 12 -0.80 -0.32 15.79
N LEU A 13 0.39 -0.65 16.26
CA LEU A 13 1.58 -0.82 15.43
C LEU A 13 1.37 -1.95 14.42
N ALA A 14 0.97 -3.13 14.88
CA ALA A 14 0.80 -4.32 14.04
C ALA A 14 -0.30 -4.14 12.98
N ILE A 15 -1.35 -3.40 13.29
CA ILE A 15 -2.41 -2.97 12.35
C ILE A 15 -1.78 -2.16 11.22
N THR A 16 -1.04 -1.10 11.56
CA THR A 16 -0.51 -0.19 10.55
C THR A 16 0.58 -0.87 9.72
N ALA A 17 1.48 -1.63 10.36
CA ALA A 17 2.46 -2.46 9.67
C ALA A 17 1.80 -3.49 8.72
N GLY A 18 0.70 -4.12 9.13
CA GLY A 18 -0.06 -5.05 8.30
C GLY A 18 -0.68 -4.39 7.07
N ILE A 19 -1.18 -3.15 7.20
CA ILE A 19 -1.68 -2.36 6.07
C ILE A 19 -0.54 -2.05 5.10
N TYR A 20 0.62 -1.61 5.61
CA TYR A 20 1.80 -1.38 4.79
C TYR A 20 2.35 -2.65 4.14
N ALA A 21 2.22 -3.80 4.80
CA ALA A 21 2.54 -5.09 4.22
C ALA A 21 1.65 -5.42 3.02
N VAL A 22 0.35 -5.08 3.07
CA VAL A 22 -0.55 -5.23 1.91
C VAL A 22 -0.10 -4.36 0.74
N PHE A 23 0.31 -3.11 0.96
CA PHE A 23 0.90 -2.29 -0.11
C PHE A 23 2.18 -2.93 -0.67
N CYS A 24 3.06 -3.44 0.19
CA CYS A 24 4.28 -4.11 -0.22
C CYS A 24 3.99 -5.36 -1.05
N LEU A 25 2.97 -6.14 -0.72
CA LEU A 25 2.54 -7.30 -1.51
C LEU A 25 2.06 -6.88 -2.91
N GLY A 26 1.29 -5.79 -3.01
CA GLY A 26 0.85 -5.23 -4.30
C GLY A 26 2.02 -4.73 -5.15
N LEU A 27 2.96 -4.01 -4.54
CA LEU A 27 4.18 -3.56 -5.20
C LEU A 27 5.08 -4.74 -5.61
N ASN A 28 5.14 -5.80 -4.80
CA ASN A 28 5.95 -6.98 -5.09
C ASN A 28 5.45 -7.73 -6.35
N ILE A 29 4.16 -7.65 -6.69
CA ILE A 29 3.64 -8.16 -7.97
C ILE A 29 4.28 -7.41 -9.15
N GLN A 30 4.29 -6.08 -9.07
CA GLN A 30 4.75 -5.19 -10.14
C GLN A 30 6.27 -5.19 -10.25
N TRP A 31 6.96 -4.77 -9.19
CA TRP A 31 8.41 -4.70 -9.16
C TRP A 31 9.04 -6.07 -8.96
N GLY A 32 8.63 -6.75 -7.90
CA GLY A 32 9.26 -7.98 -7.45
C GLY A 32 9.21 -9.09 -8.50
N TYR A 33 8.07 -9.35 -9.13
CA TYR A 33 7.96 -10.47 -10.09
C TYR A 33 8.08 -10.06 -11.55
N THR A 34 7.78 -8.81 -11.90
CA THR A 34 7.68 -8.37 -13.30
C THR A 34 8.75 -7.36 -13.70
N GLY A 35 9.42 -6.72 -12.72
CA GLY A 35 10.43 -5.68 -12.98
C GLY A 35 9.84 -4.30 -13.28
N LEU A 36 8.53 -4.08 -13.06
CA LEU A 36 7.90 -2.79 -13.35
C LEU A 36 8.23 -1.79 -12.25
N PHE A 37 9.07 -0.80 -12.58
CA PHE A 37 9.41 0.28 -11.67
C PHE A 37 8.28 1.31 -11.57
N ASN A 38 7.34 1.07 -10.65
CA ASN A 38 6.18 1.93 -10.41
C ASN A 38 6.37 2.84 -9.18
N ILE A 39 6.35 4.15 -9.39
CA ILE A 39 6.41 5.18 -8.32
C ILE A 39 5.00 5.71 -7.99
N GLY A 40 3.98 5.38 -8.78
CA GLY A 40 2.60 5.82 -8.58
C GLY A 40 1.80 5.09 -7.49
N ILE A 41 2.46 4.44 -6.51
CA ILE A 41 1.81 3.71 -5.41
C ILE A 41 0.85 4.60 -4.64
N ALA A 42 1.28 5.83 -4.32
CA ALA A 42 0.48 6.83 -3.64
C ALA A 42 -0.84 7.14 -4.36
N GLY A 43 -0.86 7.07 -5.70
CA GLY A 43 -2.07 7.28 -6.49
C GLY A 43 -3.10 6.18 -6.29
N PHE A 44 -2.66 4.91 -6.32
CA PHE A 44 -3.55 3.76 -6.07
C PHE A 44 -3.98 3.67 -4.60
N PHE A 45 -3.11 4.07 -3.68
CA PHE A 45 -3.47 4.26 -2.28
C PHE A 45 -4.57 5.33 -2.15
N CYS A 46 -4.37 6.51 -2.73
CA CYS A 46 -5.33 7.61 -2.73
C CYS A 46 -6.70 7.19 -3.29
N ILE A 47 -6.72 6.65 -4.51
CA ILE A 47 -7.95 6.20 -5.15
C ILE A 47 -8.65 5.11 -4.33
N GLY A 48 -7.92 4.13 -3.82
CA GLY A 48 -8.49 3.05 -3.01
C GLY A 48 -9.12 3.56 -1.72
N ALA A 49 -8.44 4.48 -1.02
CA ALA A 49 -8.92 5.10 0.20
C ALA A 49 -10.20 5.92 -0.03
N TYR A 50 -10.19 6.83 -1.01
CA TYR A 50 -11.35 7.67 -1.32
C TYR A 50 -12.52 6.87 -1.90
N THR A 51 -12.26 5.89 -2.77
CA THR A 51 -13.32 5.01 -3.31
C THR A 51 -14.02 4.25 -2.19
N SER A 52 -13.24 3.65 -1.29
CA SER A 52 -13.80 2.93 -0.14
C SER A 52 -14.59 3.87 0.76
N ALA A 53 -14.07 5.07 1.05
CA ALA A 53 -14.76 6.07 1.84
C ALA A 53 -16.11 6.47 1.25
N MET A 54 -16.18 6.75 -0.06
CA MET A 54 -17.44 7.16 -0.71
C MET A 54 -18.47 6.03 -0.81
N ILE A 55 -18.02 4.78 -0.87
CA ILE A 55 -18.92 3.61 -0.86
C ILE A 55 -19.50 3.38 0.54
N THR A 56 -18.69 3.54 1.60
CA THR A 56 -19.10 3.20 2.96
C THR A 56 -19.73 4.36 3.74
N LEU A 57 -19.36 5.61 3.43
CA LEU A 57 -19.97 6.77 4.08
C LEU A 57 -21.42 6.98 3.62
N PRO A 58 -22.32 7.37 4.53
CA PRO A 58 -23.63 7.88 4.14
C PRO A 58 -23.50 9.25 3.47
N ALA A 59 -24.43 9.56 2.55
CA ALA A 59 -24.56 10.90 1.99
C ALA A 59 -24.75 11.95 3.11
N PRO A 60 -24.07 13.09 3.08
CA PRO A 60 -24.17 14.08 4.15
C PRO A 60 -25.57 14.69 4.15
N THR A 61 -26.25 14.63 5.29
CA THR A 61 -27.61 15.17 5.49
C THR A 61 -27.63 16.28 6.55
N GLY A 62 -28.60 17.18 6.48
CA GLY A 62 -28.81 18.24 7.47
C GLY A 62 -27.69 19.30 7.47
N MET A 63 -27.27 19.75 8.66
CA MET A 63 -26.25 20.79 8.81
C MET A 63 -24.88 20.34 8.25
N TYR A 64 -24.58 19.04 8.26
CA TYR A 64 -23.33 18.48 7.71
C TYR A 64 -23.20 18.67 6.19
N ALA A 65 -24.31 18.64 5.45
CA ALA A 65 -24.32 18.86 4.00
C ALA A 65 -23.87 20.27 3.58
N ARG A 66 -23.88 21.24 4.51
CA ARG A 66 -23.38 22.60 4.26
C ARG A 66 -21.86 22.72 4.32
N TYR A 67 -21.18 21.75 4.94
CA TYR A 67 -19.74 21.81 5.21
C TYR A 67 -18.95 20.64 4.63
N VAL A 68 -19.62 19.53 4.31
CA VAL A 68 -19.03 18.33 3.74
C VAL A 68 -19.66 18.09 2.38
N HIS A 69 -18.81 18.09 1.35
CA HIS A 69 -19.19 17.78 -0.01
C HIS A 69 -18.53 16.47 -0.44
N GLN A 70 -19.32 15.54 -0.97
CA GLN A 70 -18.83 14.29 -1.52
C GLN A 70 -19.69 13.90 -2.73
N LEU A 71 -19.09 13.24 -3.71
CA LEU A 71 -19.78 12.89 -4.95
C LEU A 71 -20.92 11.89 -4.74
N PHE A 72 -20.68 10.85 -3.94
CA PHE A 72 -21.69 9.86 -3.55
C PHE A 72 -21.41 9.37 -2.13
N GLY A 73 -22.45 8.79 -1.50
CA GLY A 73 -22.39 8.23 -0.14
C GLY A 73 -23.37 7.07 -0.04
N LEU A 74 -22.95 5.89 -0.51
CA LEU A 74 -23.84 4.74 -0.71
C LEU A 74 -24.20 4.02 0.59
N ASN A 75 -23.53 4.32 1.70
CA ASN A 75 -23.73 3.68 3.00
C ASN A 75 -23.69 2.15 2.94
N LEU A 76 -22.80 1.59 2.11
CA LEU A 76 -22.67 0.16 1.95
C LEU A 76 -21.68 -0.43 2.99
N PRO A 77 -21.84 -1.71 3.35
CA PRO A 77 -20.91 -2.39 4.26
C PRO A 77 -19.45 -2.33 3.79
N PHE A 78 -18.54 -2.39 4.76
CA PHE A 78 -17.08 -2.37 4.56
C PHE A 78 -16.57 -3.25 3.41
N ILE A 79 -17.14 -4.44 3.23
CA ILE A 79 -16.71 -5.37 2.18
C ILE A 79 -16.92 -4.79 0.76
N PHE A 80 -17.99 -4.03 0.54
CA PHE A 80 -18.22 -3.37 -0.74
C PHE A 80 -17.24 -2.22 -0.96
N GLY A 81 -16.84 -1.52 0.12
CA GLY A 81 -15.75 -0.53 0.06
C GLY A 81 -14.42 -1.17 -0.33
N LEU A 82 -14.10 -2.35 0.22
CA LEU A 82 -12.90 -3.12 -0.09
C LEU A 82 -12.87 -3.58 -1.56
N LEU A 83 -13.97 -4.20 -2.01
CA LEU A 83 -14.10 -4.70 -3.38
C LEU A 83 -14.17 -3.55 -4.40
N GLY A 84 -14.86 -2.46 -4.07
CA GLY A 84 -14.92 -1.26 -4.88
C GLY A 84 -13.56 -0.60 -5.04
N ALA A 85 -12.78 -0.49 -3.96
CA ALA A 85 -11.41 0.02 -4.01
C ALA A 85 -10.51 -0.84 -4.91
N ALA A 86 -10.60 -2.17 -4.80
CA ALA A 86 -9.88 -3.08 -5.68
C ALA A 86 -10.29 -2.88 -7.16
N LEU A 87 -11.59 -2.86 -7.43
CA LEU A 87 -12.13 -2.75 -8.78
C LEU A 87 -11.77 -1.42 -9.45
N ILE A 88 -11.98 -0.29 -8.77
CA ILE A 88 -11.68 1.03 -9.32
C ILE A 88 -10.17 1.19 -9.53
N CYS A 89 -9.32 0.76 -8.58
CA CYS A 89 -7.87 0.77 -8.81
C CYS A 89 -7.47 -0.13 -9.98
N GLY A 90 -8.13 -1.27 -10.18
CA GLY A 90 -7.89 -2.13 -11.33
C GLY A 90 -8.26 -1.47 -12.67
N ILE A 91 -9.40 -0.78 -12.73
CA ILE A 91 -9.84 -0.03 -13.93
C ILE A 91 -8.87 1.12 -14.22
N VAL A 92 -8.52 1.90 -13.20
CA VAL A 92 -7.57 3.01 -13.36
C VAL A 92 -6.18 2.49 -13.77
N ALA A 93 -5.74 1.37 -13.20
CA ALA A 93 -4.47 0.74 -13.56
C ALA A 93 -4.48 0.20 -15.00
N PHE A 94 -5.60 -0.35 -15.48
CA PHE A 94 -5.72 -0.75 -16.88
C PHE A 94 -5.56 0.44 -17.82
N LEU A 95 -6.24 1.55 -17.53
CA LEU A 95 -6.14 2.79 -18.32
C LEU A 95 -4.70 3.32 -18.32
N ILE A 96 -4.10 3.51 -17.14
CA ILE A 96 -2.73 3.99 -16.99
C ILE A 96 -1.75 3.04 -17.67
N GLY A 97 -1.79 1.75 -17.31
CA GLY A 97 -0.86 0.74 -17.82
C GLY A 97 -0.92 0.59 -19.34
N SER A 98 -2.11 0.72 -19.95
CA SER A 98 -2.25 0.65 -21.40
C SER A 98 -1.52 1.78 -22.15
N LEU A 99 -1.37 2.94 -21.50
CA LEU A 99 -0.72 4.13 -22.03
C LEU A 99 0.76 4.19 -21.65
N THR A 100 1.09 3.94 -20.39
CA THR A 100 2.43 4.19 -19.84
C THR A 100 3.41 3.05 -20.07
N LEU A 101 2.95 1.79 -20.14
CA LEU A 101 3.85 0.64 -20.35
C LEU A 101 4.47 0.59 -21.76
N ARG A 102 4.06 1.49 -22.66
CA ARG A 102 4.64 1.66 -24.00
C ARG A 102 5.87 2.58 -24.01
N LEU A 103 6.09 3.35 -22.94
CA LEU A 103 7.05 4.47 -22.93
C LEU A 103 8.46 4.06 -22.48
N GLY A 104 8.67 2.83 -22.02
CA GLY A 104 9.93 2.39 -21.40
C GLY A 104 9.92 2.50 -19.87
N GLU A 105 10.86 1.85 -19.19
CA GLU A 105 10.83 1.66 -17.73
C GLU A 105 11.02 2.97 -16.95
N ASP A 106 11.98 3.81 -17.35
CA ASP A 106 12.21 5.11 -16.69
C ASP A 106 11.02 6.06 -16.87
N TYR A 107 10.41 6.04 -18.06
CA TYR A 107 9.23 6.85 -18.36
C TYR A 107 7.99 6.35 -17.62
N LEU A 108 7.85 5.03 -17.39
CA LEU A 108 6.80 4.48 -16.53
C LEU A 108 6.90 5.06 -15.11
N ALA A 109 8.10 5.13 -14.55
CA ALA A 109 8.32 5.67 -13.21
C ALA A 109 7.95 7.16 -13.11
N ILE A 110 8.43 7.97 -14.06
CA ILE A 110 8.15 9.41 -14.10
C ILE A 110 6.64 9.67 -14.31
N SER A 111 6.02 8.97 -15.26
CA SER A 111 4.60 9.14 -15.56
C SER A 111 3.70 8.71 -14.41
N THR A 112 4.00 7.59 -13.75
CA THR A 112 3.20 7.10 -12.62
C THR A 112 3.30 8.00 -11.39
N LEU A 113 4.46 8.61 -11.13
CA LEU A 113 4.61 9.64 -10.10
C LEU A 113 3.74 10.86 -10.41
N GLY A 114 3.81 11.38 -11.63
CA GLY A 114 3.00 12.52 -12.07
C GLY A 114 1.50 12.25 -11.98
N ILE A 115 1.06 11.05 -12.36
CA ILE A 115 -0.34 10.63 -12.27
C ILE A 115 -0.79 10.50 -10.81
N ALA A 116 0.04 9.92 -9.93
CA ALA A 116 -0.26 9.82 -8.51
C ALA A 116 -0.43 11.21 -7.87
N GLU A 117 0.46 12.14 -8.19
CA GLU A 117 0.38 13.52 -7.71
C GLU A 117 -0.83 14.25 -8.29
N THR A 118 -1.18 13.98 -9.55
CA THR A 118 -2.40 14.52 -10.17
C THR A 118 -3.65 14.06 -9.40
N PHE A 119 -3.77 12.78 -9.04
CA PHE A 119 -4.89 12.32 -8.22
C PHE A 119 -4.93 12.99 -6.85
N ARG A 120 -3.79 13.12 -6.18
CA ARG A 120 -3.69 13.82 -4.89
C ARG A 120 -4.18 15.27 -5.02
N LEU A 121 -3.76 15.99 -6.06
CA LEU A 121 -4.17 17.37 -6.31
C LEU A 121 -5.66 17.48 -6.67
N ILE A 122 -6.22 16.54 -7.43
CA ILE A 122 -7.66 16.49 -7.71
C ILE A 122 -8.42 16.37 -6.38
N PHE A 123 -8.09 15.41 -5.53
CA PHE A 123 -8.77 15.26 -4.24
C PHE A 123 -8.53 16.43 -3.27
N ASN A 124 -7.40 17.15 -3.41
CA ASN A 124 -7.11 18.34 -2.61
C ASN A 124 -7.91 19.58 -3.03
N ASN A 125 -8.17 19.74 -4.32
CA ASN A 125 -8.82 20.93 -4.86
C ASN A 125 -10.33 20.74 -5.10
N GLU A 126 -10.74 19.56 -5.54
CA GLU A 126 -12.13 19.26 -5.93
C GLU A 126 -13.02 18.99 -4.70
N LYS A 127 -13.56 20.08 -4.15
CA LYS A 127 -14.48 20.03 -3.00
C LYS A 127 -15.71 19.17 -3.27
N TRP A 128 -16.29 19.27 -4.47
CA TRP A 128 -17.49 18.51 -4.84
C TRP A 128 -17.25 16.99 -4.85
N LEU A 129 -16.00 16.57 -5.10
CA LEU A 129 -15.64 15.16 -5.19
C LEU A 129 -15.47 14.54 -3.81
N ALA A 130 -14.59 15.10 -2.98
CA ALA A 130 -14.24 14.53 -1.66
C ALA A 130 -13.85 15.58 -0.61
N ASN A 131 -14.55 16.72 -0.59
CA ASN A 131 -14.40 17.78 0.40
C ASN A 131 -13.04 18.51 0.37
N GLY A 132 -12.26 18.33 -0.70
CA GLY A 132 -10.99 19.02 -0.93
C GLY A 132 -9.96 18.74 0.18
N ALA A 133 -9.16 19.74 0.51
CA ALA A 133 -8.14 19.70 1.56
C ALA A 133 -8.65 19.24 2.95
N ARG A 134 -9.95 19.41 3.26
CA ARG A 134 -10.52 18.96 4.54
C ARG A 134 -10.66 17.44 4.62
N GLY A 135 -10.75 16.78 3.47
CA GLY A 135 -10.93 15.34 3.39
C GLY A 135 -12.26 14.85 3.95
N LEU A 136 -12.36 13.53 4.09
CA LEU A 136 -13.56 12.83 4.58
C LEU A 136 -13.29 12.26 5.96
N THR A 137 -14.26 12.37 6.87
CA THR A 137 -14.14 11.91 8.26
C THR A 137 -15.37 11.12 8.68
N GLY A 138 -15.25 10.35 9.75
CA GLY A 138 -16.36 9.54 10.27
C GLY A 138 -16.59 8.26 9.48
N LEU A 139 -15.55 7.72 8.82
CA LEU A 139 -15.69 6.46 8.11
C LEU A 139 -16.12 5.36 9.10
N PRO A 140 -17.15 4.56 8.74
CA PRO A 140 -17.63 3.48 9.59
C PRO A 140 -16.55 2.43 9.73
N GLN A 141 -16.54 1.74 10.86
CA GLN A 141 -15.57 0.70 11.17
C GLN A 141 -16.30 -0.65 11.14
N PRO A 142 -15.78 -1.69 10.45
CA PRO A 142 -16.48 -2.98 10.37
C PRO A 142 -16.73 -3.57 11.75
N PHE A 143 -17.97 -3.96 12.04
CA PHE A 143 -18.40 -4.50 13.35
C PHE A 143 -18.28 -3.51 14.52
N SER A 144 -18.25 -2.19 14.28
CA SER A 144 -18.17 -1.18 15.33
C SER A 144 -19.32 -1.25 16.35
N ASP A 145 -20.50 -1.68 15.93
CA ASP A 145 -21.71 -1.67 16.76
C ASP A 145 -21.79 -2.88 17.70
N LEU A 146 -20.98 -3.91 17.45
CA LEU A 146 -21.00 -5.19 18.17
C LEU A 146 -19.91 -5.29 19.24
N VAL A 147 -18.97 -4.33 19.28
CA VAL A 147 -17.72 -4.45 20.02
C VAL A 147 -17.43 -3.16 20.78
N ASP A 148 -17.02 -3.29 22.04
CA ASP A 148 -16.56 -2.15 22.84
C ASP A 148 -15.36 -1.43 22.16
N PRO A 149 -15.39 -0.09 22.03
CA PRO A 149 -14.30 0.69 21.43
C PRO A 149 -12.90 0.40 22.00
N ARG A 150 -12.79 -0.03 23.26
CA ARG A 150 -11.50 -0.37 23.89
C ARG A 150 -10.85 -1.62 23.29
N HIS A 151 -11.66 -2.57 22.82
CA HIS A 151 -11.18 -3.85 22.28
C HIS A 151 -11.19 -3.88 20.75
N TYR A 152 -11.73 -2.85 20.11
CA TYR A 152 -11.91 -2.81 18.66
C TYR A 152 -10.60 -3.00 17.88
N ASN A 153 -9.49 -2.43 18.34
CA ASN A 153 -8.18 -2.57 17.70
C ASN A 153 -7.75 -4.05 17.57
N TYR A 154 -8.08 -4.90 18.54
CA TYR A 154 -7.74 -6.33 18.45
C TYR A 154 -8.52 -7.03 17.33
N ILE A 155 -9.80 -6.69 17.17
CA ILE A 155 -10.65 -7.24 16.10
C ILE A 155 -10.20 -6.70 14.75
N TYR A 156 -9.88 -5.41 14.68
CA TYR A 156 -9.39 -4.81 13.45
C TYR A 156 -8.04 -5.40 13.01
N LEU A 157 -7.16 -5.71 13.96
CA LEU A 157 -5.93 -6.47 13.70
C LEU A 157 -6.24 -7.86 13.12
N ILE A 158 -7.22 -8.59 13.67
CA ILE A 158 -7.64 -9.88 13.14
C ILE A 158 -8.14 -9.74 11.70
N ILE A 159 -8.96 -8.72 11.41
CA ILE A 159 -9.46 -8.45 10.04
C ILE A 159 -8.29 -8.20 9.07
N ILE A 160 -7.32 -7.36 9.46
CA ILE A 160 -6.14 -7.08 8.63
C ILE A 160 -5.32 -8.35 8.40
N VAL A 161 -5.06 -9.13 9.44
CA VAL A 161 -4.30 -10.38 9.33
C VAL A 161 -5.03 -11.36 8.40
N ILE A 162 -6.34 -11.51 8.53
CA ILE A 162 -7.13 -12.37 7.63
C ILE A 162 -7.02 -11.90 6.19
N ILE A 163 -7.24 -10.60 5.92
CA ILE A 163 -7.16 -10.04 4.56
C ILE A 163 -5.75 -10.19 3.99
N MET A 164 -4.72 -9.87 4.79
CA MET A 164 -3.31 -10.01 4.40
C MET A 164 -2.96 -11.47 4.08
N VAL A 165 -3.41 -12.43 4.89
CA VAL A 165 -3.19 -13.86 4.65
C VAL A 165 -3.92 -14.32 3.39
N ILE A 166 -5.17 -13.89 3.16
CA ILE A 166 -5.90 -14.19 1.93
C ILE A 166 -5.14 -13.66 0.71
N ILE A 167 -4.72 -12.39 0.74
CA ILE A 167 -3.94 -11.77 -0.35
C ILE A 167 -2.62 -12.51 -0.55
N TYR A 168 -1.89 -12.82 0.51
CA TYR A 168 -0.65 -13.61 0.46
C TYR A 168 -0.85 -14.96 -0.23
N LEU A 169 -1.89 -15.71 0.16
CA LEU A 169 -2.18 -17.03 -0.41
C LEU A 169 -2.56 -16.94 -1.90
N LEU A 170 -3.36 -15.93 -2.27
CA LEU A 170 -3.76 -15.69 -3.66
C LEU A 170 -2.54 -15.33 -4.53
N ILE A 171 -1.69 -14.44 -4.05
CA ILE A 171 -0.47 -14.01 -4.73
C ILE A 171 0.49 -15.20 -4.87
N GLU A 172 0.74 -15.94 -3.80
CA GLU A 172 1.63 -17.11 -3.80
C GLU A 172 1.16 -18.18 -4.80
N ARG A 173 -0.16 -18.43 -4.85
CA ARG A 173 -0.77 -19.34 -5.84
C ARG A 173 -0.60 -18.81 -7.27
N ALA A 174 -0.82 -17.51 -7.49
CA ALA A 174 -0.66 -16.88 -8.80
C ALA A 174 0.79 -16.95 -9.30
N ILE A 175 1.78 -16.72 -8.43
CA ILE A 175 3.20 -16.71 -8.79
C ILE A 175 3.73 -18.11 -9.10
N ARG A 176 3.25 -19.14 -8.37
CA ARG A 176 3.61 -20.54 -8.65
C ARG A 176 2.95 -21.10 -9.89
N SER A 177 1.93 -20.42 -10.42
CA SER A 177 1.25 -20.80 -11.65
C SER A 177 2.09 -20.46 -12.91
N PRO A 178 1.69 -20.93 -14.11
CA PRO A 178 2.34 -20.54 -15.36
C PRO A 178 2.43 -19.03 -15.56
N TRP A 179 1.47 -18.26 -15.04
CA TRP A 179 1.44 -16.80 -15.13
C TRP A 179 2.66 -16.18 -14.45
N GLY A 180 2.94 -16.54 -13.19
CA GLY A 180 4.09 -16.01 -12.46
C GLY A 180 5.44 -16.42 -13.05
N ARG A 181 5.53 -17.61 -13.65
CA ARG A 181 6.75 -18.03 -14.37
C ARG A 181 7.05 -17.13 -15.57
N VAL A 182 6.02 -16.70 -16.29
CA VAL A 182 6.18 -15.75 -17.41
C VAL A 182 6.59 -14.38 -16.89
N LEU A 183 6.02 -13.89 -15.78
CA LEU A 183 6.43 -12.62 -15.19
C LEU A 183 7.91 -12.62 -14.81
N ARG A 184 8.37 -13.67 -14.12
CA ARG A 184 9.78 -13.82 -13.76
C ARG A 184 10.67 -13.87 -15.00
N ALA A 185 10.27 -14.60 -16.05
CA ALA A 185 11.02 -14.62 -17.30
C ALA A 185 11.11 -13.23 -17.95
N ILE A 186 10.01 -12.44 -17.93
CA ILE A 186 9.99 -11.06 -18.43
C ILE A 186 10.95 -10.17 -17.60
N ARG A 187 11.01 -10.36 -16.28
CA ARG A 187 11.89 -9.60 -15.38
C ARG A 187 13.37 -9.89 -15.63
N GLU A 188 13.72 -11.14 -15.93
CA GLU A 188 15.11 -11.53 -16.19
C GLU A 188 15.57 -11.12 -17.60
N ASP A 189 14.77 -11.40 -18.63
CA ASP A 189 15.05 -11.01 -20.01
C ASP A 189 13.76 -10.93 -20.84
N GLU A 190 13.34 -9.70 -21.11
CA GLU A 190 12.17 -9.39 -21.91
C GLU A 190 12.28 -9.94 -23.34
N ILE A 191 13.46 -9.85 -23.97
CA ILE A 191 13.68 -10.29 -25.35
C ILE A 191 13.54 -11.81 -25.43
N SER A 192 14.17 -12.54 -24.50
CA SER A 192 14.06 -14.01 -24.44
C SER A 192 12.62 -14.48 -24.21
N ALA A 193 11.86 -13.77 -23.36
CA ALA A 193 10.44 -14.06 -23.15
C ALA A 193 9.60 -13.80 -24.41
N ALA A 194 9.91 -12.75 -25.18
CA ALA A 194 9.27 -12.45 -26.46
C ALA A 194 9.52 -13.54 -27.50
N MET A 195 10.78 -13.98 -27.63
CA MET A 195 11.19 -15.03 -28.56
C MET A 195 10.52 -16.39 -28.26
N SER A 196 10.14 -16.61 -27.00
CA SER A 196 9.34 -17.75 -26.55
C SER A 196 7.83 -17.62 -26.88
N GLY A 197 7.44 -16.62 -27.67
CA GLY A 197 6.07 -16.40 -28.15
C GLY A 197 5.12 -15.81 -27.10
N LYS A 198 5.63 -15.25 -26.00
CA LYS A 198 4.78 -14.63 -24.96
C LYS A 198 4.52 -13.15 -25.28
N ASN A 199 3.26 -12.73 -25.15
CA ASN A 199 2.89 -11.33 -25.30
C ASN A 199 3.26 -10.54 -24.02
N ILE A 200 4.46 -9.97 -24.00
CA ILE A 200 5.01 -9.27 -22.83
C ILE A 200 4.08 -8.17 -22.34
N PHE A 201 3.57 -7.34 -23.25
CA PHE A 201 2.76 -6.17 -22.91
C PHE A 201 1.52 -6.58 -22.11
N ASN A 202 0.82 -7.63 -22.53
CA ASN A 202 -0.37 -8.12 -21.82
C ASN A 202 -0.02 -8.62 -20.41
N PHE A 203 1.11 -9.31 -20.23
CA PHE A 203 1.54 -9.77 -18.91
C PHE A 203 1.96 -8.61 -18.01
N LYS A 204 2.66 -7.59 -18.54
CA LYS A 204 3.00 -6.35 -17.83
C LYS A 204 1.73 -5.61 -17.39
N VAL A 205 0.74 -5.45 -18.28
CA VAL A 205 -0.55 -4.82 -17.96
C VAL A 205 -1.30 -5.59 -16.87
N GLN A 206 -1.38 -6.92 -16.97
CA GLN A 206 -2.03 -7.75 -15.95
C GLN A 206 -1.36 -7.62 -14.58
N SER A 207 -0.02 -7.69 -14.54
CA SER A 207 0.75 -7.51 -13.30
C SER A 207 0.51 -6.12 -12.70
N PHE A 208 0.51 -5.08 -13.53
CA PHE A 208 0.22 -3.72 -13.10
C PHE A 208 -1.16 -3.60 -12.48
N ILE A 209 -2.19 -4.18 -13.10
CA ILE A 209 -3.57 -4.20 -12.61
C ILE A 209 -3.67 -4.93 -11.27
N PHE A 210 -3.21 -6.19 -11.18
CA PHE A 210 -3.32 -6.96 -9.94
C PHE A 210 -2.56 -6.32 -8.77
N GLY A 211 -1.38 -5.75 -9.02
CA GLY A 211 -0.65 -4.98 -8.02
C GLY A 211 -1.44 -3.76 -7.54
N ALA A 212 -2.05 -3.00 -8.46
CA ALA A 212 -2.85 -1.82 -8.15
C ALA A 212 -4.14 -2.16 -7.40
N MET A 213 -4.80 -3.27 -7.73
CA MET A 213 -5.97 -3.76 -6.99
C MET A 213 -5.61 -4.05 -5.52
N VAL A 214 -4.48 -4.72 -5.28
CA VAL A 214 -3.98 -5.01 -3.92
C VAL A 214 -3.60 -3.73 -3.18
N MET A 215 -2.95 -2.78 -3.85
CA MET A 215 -2.67 -1.46 -3.26
C MET A 215 -3.96 -0.68 -2.93
N GLY A 216 -4.98 -0.75 -3.79
CA GLY A 216 -6.30 -0.18 -3.51
C GLY A 216 -6.96 -0.75 -2.27
N ILE A 217 -6.85 -2.08 -2.07
CA ILE A 217 -7.29 -2.76 -0.84
C ILE A 217 -6.54 -2.21 0.38
N GLY A 218 -5.21 -2.04 0.28
CA GLY A 218 -4.41 -1.39 1.34
C GLY A 218 -4.93 0.01 1.68
N GLY A 219 -5.31 0.80 0.68
CA GLY A 219 -5.90 2.12 0.88
C GLY A 219 -7.24 2.11 1.59
N ALA A 220 -8.11 1.15 1.24
CA ALA A 220 -9.38 0.94 1.94
C ALA A 220 -9.17 0.58 3.42
N LEU A 221 -8.22 -0.32 3.72
CA LEU A 221 -7.87 -0.71 5.10
C LEU A 221 -7.29 0.46 5.88
N TYR A 222 -6.46 1.29 5.25
CA TYR A 222 -5.93 2.50 5.87
C TYR A 222 -7.05 3.47 6.25
N ALA A 223 -7.94 3.78 5.31
CA ALA A 223 -9.03 4.74 5.51
C ALA A 223 -9.96 4.37 6.68
N HIS A 224 -10.29 3.08 6.80
CA HIS A 224 -11.15 2.57 7.87
C HIS A 224 -10.43 2.44 9.22
N ASN A 225 -9.09 2.33 9.21
CA ASN A 225 -8.29 2.37 10.43
C ASN A 225 -8.28 3.78 11.04
N THR A 226 -7.99 4.79 10.23
CA THR A 226 -7.86 6.18 10.68
C THR A 226 -9.19 6.88 10.86
N ARG A 227 -10.28 6.33 10.29
CA ARG A 227 -11.65 6.90 10.27
C ARG A 227 -11.73 8.28 9.61
N ALA A 228 -10.65 8.71 9.00
CA ALA A 228 -10.47 10.01 8.36
C ALA A 228 -9.39 9.89 7.29
N ILE A 229 -9.63 10.51 6.15
CA ILE A 229 -8.68 10.58 5.04
C ILE A 229 -8.54 12.02 4.58
N SER A 230 -7.30 12.46 4.40
CA SER A 230 -6.95 13.76 3.84
C SER A 230 -5.88 13.61 2.76
N PRO A 231 -5.79 14.55 1.81
CA PRO A 231 -4.82 14.48 0.71
C PRO A 231 -3.35 14.42 1.14
N GLU A 232 -3.02 14.96 2.31
CA GLU A 232 -1.65 15.04 2.87
C GLU A 232 -1.05 13.65 3.15
N VAL A 233 -1.89 12.67 3.48
CA VAL A 233 -1.43 11.30 3.77
C VAL A 233 -0.88 10.60 2.51
N PHE A 234 -1.29 11.05 1.33
CA PHE A 234 -0.89 10.48 0.04
C PHE A 234 0.31 11.20 -0.58
N GLU A 235 1.02 12.03 0.18
CA GLU A 235 2.29 12.59 -0.29
C GLU A 235 3.29 11.49 -0.66
N PRO A 236 4.12 11.67 -1.70
CA PRO A 236 5.03 10.63 -2.20
C PRO A 236 5.96 10.03 -1.13
N LEU A 237 6.34 10.82 -0.13
CA LEU A 237 7.13 10.34 1.01
C LEU A 237 6.46 9.16 1.72
N TYR A 238 5.20 9.34 2.14
CA TYR A 238 4.44 8.34 2.89
C TYR A 238 3.78 7.30 2.00
N GLY A 239 3.28 7.72 0.85
CA GLY A 239 2.49 6.89 -0.06
C GLY A 239 3.29 6.09 -1.07
N THR A 240 4.59 6.36 -1.24
CA THR A 240 5.44 5.65 -2.22
C THR A 240 6.80 5.28 -1.64
N PHE A 241 7.61 6.26 -1.23
CA PHE A 241 9.01 6.01 -0.91
C PHE A 241 9.21 5.09 0.30
N ILE A 242 8.41 5.27 1.36
CA ILE A 242 8.45 4.36 2.52
C ILE A 242 8.05 2.93 2.14
N ILE A 243 7.05 2.75 1.27
CA ILE A 243 6.63 1.41 0.81
C ILE A 243 7.73 0.75 -0.02
N TRP A 244 8.43 1.53 -0.84
CA TRP A 244 9.62 1.06 -1.56
C TRP A 244 10.73 0.63 -0.61
N VAL A 245 11.02 1.45 0.41
CA VAL A 245 12.01 1.11 1.46
C VAL A 245 11.64 -0.20 2.13
N MET A 246 10.37 -0.35 2.54
CA MET A 246 9.85 -1.57 3.15
C MET A 246 10.04 -2.79 2.26
N LEU A 247 9.68 -2.71 0.98
CA LEU A 247 9.84 -3.83 0.04
C LEU A 247 11.32 -4.16 -0.22
N MET A 248 12.15 -3.16 -0.50
CA MET A 248 13.58 -3.35 -0.79
C MET A 248 14.31 -3.94 0.42
N THR A 249 14.03 -3.43 1.62
CA THR A 249 14.57 -3.99 2.87
C THR A 249 14.09 -5.42 3.09
N GLY A 250 12.81 -5.71 2.85
CA GLY A 250 12.24 -7.04 3.00
C GLY A 250 12.82 -8.08 2.04
N GLY A 251 13.01 -7.69 0.79
CA GLY A 251 13.48 -8.53 -0.32
C GLY A 251 12.46 -8.56 -1.46
N SER A 252 12.84 -8.06 -2.63
CA SER A 252 12.02 -8.11 -3.85
C SER A 252 11.90 -9.54 -4.37
N GLY A 253 10.73 -9.91 -4.91
CA GLY A 253 10.48 -11.25 -5.43
C GLY A 253 10.17 -12.29 -4.34
N ASN A 254 10.10 -11.91 -3.06
CA ASN A 254 9.69 -12.78 -1.96
C ASN A 254 8.55 -12.16 -1.15
N ASN A 255 7.36 -12.76 -1.21
CA ASN A 255 6.19 -12.27 -0.48
C ASN A 255 6.37 -12.26 1.05
N LYS A 256 7.12 -13.22 1.60
CA LYS A 256 7.43 -13.24 3.05
C LYS A 256 8.40 -12.12 3.42
N GLY A 257 9.36 -11.86 2.53
CA GLY A 257 10.27 -10.72 2.63
C GLY A 257 9.53 -9.39 2.63
N ALA A 258 8.63 -9.18 1.67
CA ALA A 258 7.80 -7.99 1.58
C ALA A 258 7.02 -7.70 2.88
N ILE A 259 6.40 -8.73 3.48
CA ILE A 259 5.70 -8.58 4.77
C ILE A 259 6.69 -8.26 5.88
N LEU A 260 7.79 -9.01 6.01
CA LEU A 260 8.80 -8.77 7.05
C LEU A 260 9.37 -7.36 6.98
N GLY A 261 9.68 -6.88 5.76
CA GLY A 261 10.21 -5.53 5.53
C GLY A 261 9.27 -4.43 6.02
N ALA A 262 7.95 -4.58 5.79
CA ALA A 262 6.95 -3.65 6.31
C ALA A 262 6.96 -3.60 7.85
N TYR A 263 6.98 -4.76 8.52
CA TYR A 263 7.03 -4.82 9.99
C TYR A 263 8.36 -4.28 10.56
N VAL A 264 9.50 -4.58 9.93
CA VAL A 264 10.82 -4.13 10.38
C VAL A 264 10.95 -2.62 10.26
N ILE A 265 10.68 -2.06 9.07
CA ILE A 265 10.82 -0.61 8.84
C ILE A 265 9.79 0.18 9.66
N TRP A 266 8.56 -0.32 9.78
CA TRP A 266 7.57 0.32 10.65
C TRP A 266 7.95 0.23 12.14
N GLY A 267 8.54 -0.89 12.57
CA GLY A 267 9.11 -1.06 13.90
C GLY A 267 10.23 -0.06 14.18
N ILE A 268 11.14 0.15 13.22
CA ILE A 268 12.22 1.16 13.31
C ILE A 268 11.64 2.59 13.36
N TRP A 269 10.63 2.87 12.53
CA TRP A 269 9.94 4.16 12.50
C TRP A 269 9.42 4.54 13.89
N ILE A 270 8.81 3.57 14.58
CA ILE A 270 8.26 3.76 15.92
C ILE A 270 9.31 3.69 17.01
N GLY A 271 10.29 2.78 16.92
CA GLY A 271 11.42 2.73 17.85
C GLY A 271 12.15 4.06 17.93
N THR A 272 12.27 4.75 16.78
CA THR A 272 12.83 6.10 16.72
C THR A 272 11.96 7.12 17.46
N GLN A 273 10.63 6.95 17.50
CA GLN A 273 9.74 7.83 18.27
C GLN A 273 10.03 7.79 19.76
N PHE A 274 10.19 6.58 20.32
CA PHE A 274 10.57 6.42 21.72
C PHE A 274 11.91 7.07 22.01
N LEU A 275 12.90 6.91 21.12
CA LEU A 275 14.21 7.53 21.28
C LEU A 275 14.13 9.06 21.25
N THR A 276 13.27 9.63 20.39
CA THR A 276 13.10 11.08 20.26
C THR A 276 12.37 11.71 21.45
N ASP A 277 11.60 10.93 22.21
CA ASP A 277 10.96 11.44 23.45
C ASP A 277 11.97 11.73 24.57
N LEU A 278 13.14 11.07 24.54
CA LEU A 278 14.27 11.32 25.45
C LEU A 278 15.13 12.54 25.04
N LEU A 279 14.93 13.09 23.84
CA LEU A 279 15.75 14.21 23.35
C LEU A 279 15.38 15.56 24.03
N PRO A 280 16.34 16.51 24.13
CA PRO A 280 16.07 17.86 24.57
C PRO A 280 15.00 18.56 23.73
N TYR A 281 14.21 19.45 24.34
CA TYR A 281 13.08 20.14 23.69
C TYR A 281 13.45 20.84 22.38
N THR A 282 14.67 21.38 22.28
CA THR A 282 15.19 22.05 21.08
C THR A 282 15.34 21.12 19.87
N LEU A 283 15.57 19.82 20.10
CA LEU A 283 15.72 18.81 19.04
C LEU A 283 14.41 18.07 18.74
N LYS A 284 13.40 18.14 19.62
CA LYS A 284 12.10 17.49 19.39
C LYS A 284 11.41 18.01 18.12
N ALA A 285 11.49 19.31 17.83
CA ALA A 285 10.95 19.88 16.59
C ALA A 285 11.64 19.33 15.32
N ARG A 286 12.87 18.82 15.43
CA ARG A 286 13.64 18.25 14.31
C ARG A 286 13.56 16.73 14.24
N ALA A 287 12.91 16.08 15.21
CA ALA A 287 12.83 14.63 15.34
C ALA A 287 12.27 13.91 14.09
N PRO A 288 11.22 14.40 13.40
CA PRO A 288 10.71 13.75 12.18
C PRO A 288 11.76 13.70 11.06
N TYR A 289 12.50 14.80 10.84
CA TYR A 289 13.52 14.87 9.80
C TYR A 289 14.73 13.96 10.10
N ILE A 290 15.15 13.91 11.38
CA ILE A 290 16.21 13.00 11.82
C ILE A 290 15.79 11.54 11.59
N ARG A 291 14.52 11.20 11.83
CA ARG A 291 13.99 9.86 11.56
C ARG A 291 14.07 9.50 10.08
N PHE A 292 13.73 10.42 9.19
CA PHE A 292 13.83 10.16 7.74
C PHE A 292 15.28 9.95 7.31
N LEU A 293 16.22 10.74 7.87
CA LEU A 293 17.64 10.56 7.64
C LEU A 293 18.12 9.18 8.11
N VAL A 294 17.70 8.73 9.30
CA VAL A 294 18.04 7.39 9.81
C VAL A 294 17.49 6.28 8.92
N ILE A 295 16.24 6.39 8.45
CA ILE A 295 15.64 5.40 7.55
C ILE A 295 16.36 5.37 6.20
N GLY A 296 16.73 6.54 5.66
CA GLY A 296 17.52 6.65 4.43
C GLY A 296 18.88 5.97 4.55
N ILE A 297 19.64 6.28 5.61
CA ILE A 297 20.94 5.64 5.89
C ILE A 297 20.78 4.13 6.07
N LEU A 298 19.76 3.69 6.79
CA LEU A 298 19.49 2.27 7.00
C LEU A 298 19.18 1.56 5.67
N LEU A 299 18.43 2.20 4.78
CA LEU A 299 18.21 1.69 3.43
C LEU A 299 19.53 1.62 2.64
N GLU A 300 20.37 2.66 2.66
CA GLU A 300 21.68 2.64 1.99
C GLU A 300 22.56 1.48 2.49
N ILE A 301 22.63 1.29 3.81
CA ILE A 301 23.36 0.17 4.43
C ILE A 301 22.81 -1.17 3.94
N ILE A 302 21.49 -1.35 3.92
CA ILE A 302 20.88 -2.60 3.47
C ILE A 302 21.14 -2.83 1.98
N LEU A 303 21.06 -1.81 1.14
CA LEU A 303 21.36 -1.93 -0.28
C LEU A 303 22.83 -2.28 -0.55
N ILE A 304 23.76 -1.77 0.27
CA ILE A 304 25.19 -2.08 0.15
C ILE A 304 25.50 -3.51 0.63
N TYR A 305 25.01 -3.91 1.81
CA TYR A 305 25.43 -5.16 2.46
C TYR A 305 24.50 -6.35 2.18
N ARG A 306 23.24 -6.11 1.81
CA ARG A 306 22.19 -7.12 1.59
C ARG A 306 21.33 -6.74 0.36
N PRO A 307 21.89 -6.77 -0.87
CA PRO A 307 21.17 -6.37 -2.09
C PRO A 307 19.93 -7.23 -2.41
N GLN A 308 19.81 -8.41 -1.81
CA GLN A 308 18.63 -9.28 -1.92
C GLN A 308 17.56 -8.99 -0.86
N GLY A 309 17.79 -8.01 0.03
CA GLY A 309 16.97 -7.76 1.22
C GLY A 309 17.20 -8.77 2.35
N LEU A 310 16.33 -8.71 3.36
CA LEU A 310 16.37 -9.60 4.53
C LEU A 310 16.03 -11.05 4.17
N LEU A 311 15.02 -11.26 3.33
CA LEU A 311 14.59 -12.56 2.82
C LEU A 311 14.56 -12.51 1.29
N GLY A 312 15.69 -12.89 0.67
CA GLY A 312 15.82 -12.94 -0.78
C GLY A 312 14.88 -13.92 -1.47
N GLU A 313 14.75 -13.77 -2.79
CA GLU A 313 13.93 -14.65 -3.62
C GLU A 313 14.43 -16.11 -3.60
N GLU A 314 13.51 -17.06 -3.42
CA GLU A 314 13.81 -18.48 -3.59
C GLU A 314 14.03 -18.78 -5.09
N LYS A 315 15.29 -19.06 -5.47
CA LYS A 315 15.71 -19.36 -6.85
C LYS A 315 15.08 -20.65 -7.44
N LYS A 316 14.49 -21.52 -6.62
CA LYS A 316 13.88 -22.79 -7.05
C LYS A 316 12.38 -22.80 -6.76
N VAL A 317 11.56 -22.86 -7.82
CA VAL A 317 10.09 -22.88 -7.73
C VAL A 317 9.53 -24.31 -7.63
N SER A 318 10.28 -25.32 -8.08
CA SER A 318 9.88 -26.74 -8.01
C SER A 318 10.69 -27.47 -6.94
N LYS A 319 10.00 -28.05 -5.95
CA LYS A 319 10.56 -29.04 -5.00
C LYS A 319 10.46 -30.47 -5.52
N MET A 320 9.95 -30.69 -6.75
CA MET A 320 9.71 -32.03 -7.33
C MET A 320 10.85 -32.53 -8.24
N LEU A 321 12.02 -31.90 -8.20
CA LEU A 321 13.20 -32.28 -9.00
C LEU A 321 14.37 -32.73 -8.11
N GLU A 322 14.06 -33.33 -6.96
CA GLU A 322 15.02 -34.03 -6.08
C GLU A 322 14.80 -35.54 -6.16
#